data_AF-A0A958IKW6-F1
#
_entry.id   AF-A0A958IKW6-F1
#
_cell.length_a   1.000
_cell.length_b   1.000
_cell.length_c   1.000
_cell.angle_alpha   90.00
_cell.angle_beta   90.00
_cell.angle_gamma   90.00
#
_symmetry.space_group_name_H-M   'P 1'
#
loop_
_entity.id
_entity.type
_entity.pdbx_description
1 polymer ?
#
loop_
_entity_poly.entity_id
_entity_poly.type
_entity_poly.pdbx_seq_one_letter_code
_entity_poly.pdbx_strand_id
1 'polypeptide(L)'
;LDTATRIQRYVVSELASDLRFDLLRNRYLATAVVVISAALLAFASGADGKGALALWPLFGAVNQTLGALALVVVTMFLRNKGGWSWIIPGFPAVFMSVMTLWASIMNQFSFTSQSLLLQVINVSVVLIVLWIVIESIFKFFNVKQNAQQLEKV
;
A
#
# COMPACT_ATOMS: atom_id res chain seq x y z
N LEU A 1 -19.19 -4.21 -1.77
CA LEU A 1 -19.23 -2.99 -0.94
C LEU A 1 -19.14 -3.34 0.55
N ASP A 2 -20.04 -4.16 1.09
CA ASP A 2 -20.02 -4.58 2.51
C ASP A 2 -18.68 -5.18 2.98
N THR A 3 -18.10 -6.13 2.23
CA THR A 3 -16.78 -6.71 2.57
C THR A 3 -15.66 -5.67 2.61
N ALA A 4 -15.64 -4.72 1.67
CA ALA A 4 -14.62 -3.67 1.60
C ALA A 4 -14.73 -2.71 2.80
N THR A 5 -15.95 -2.29 3.15
CA THR A 5 -16.21 -1.47 4.34
C THR A 5 -15.79 -2.19 5.63
N ARG A 6 -16.01 -3.50 5.73
CA ARG A 6 -15.57 -4.30 6.87
C ARG A 6 -14.06 -4.34 7.01
N ILE A 7 -13.33 -4.59 5.92
CA ILE A 7 -11.85 -4.63 5.92
C ILE A 7 -11.28 -3.25 6.26
N GLN A 8 -11.79 -2.19 5.62
CA GLN A 8 -11.31 -0.83 5.86
C GLN A 8 -11.54 -0.39 7.31
N ARG A 9 -12.67 -0.79 7.92
CA ARG A 9 -12.91 -0.58 9.35
C ARG A 9 -11.89 -1.31 10.22
N TYR A 10 -11.51 -2.55 9.88
CA TYR A 10 -10.49 -3.28 10.65
C TYR A 10 -9.14 -2.56 10.60
N VAL A 11 -8.71 -2.10 9.42
CA VAL A 11 -7.47 -1.32 9.25
C VAL A 11 -7.50 -0.03 10.06
N VAL A 12 -8.62 0.71 10.05
CA VAL A 12 -8.77 1.95 10.83
C VAL A 12 -8.76 1.68 12.34
N SER A 13 -9.44 0.62 12.79
CA SER A 13 -9.46 0.25 14.21
C SER A 13 -8.11 -0.25 14.70
N GLU A 14 -7.35 -0.96 13.86
CA GLU A 14 -5.98 -1.41 14.18
C GLU A 14 -5.02 -0.22 14.28
N LEU A 15 -5.04 0.68 13.29
CA LEU A 15 -4.23 1.90 13.31
C LEU A 15 -4.59 2.80 14.51
N ALA A 16 -5.87 2.91 14.87
CA ALA A 16 -6.31 3.65 16.04
C ALA A 16 -5.83 3.04 17.36
N SER A 17 -5.75 1.70 17.42
CA SER A 17 -5.19 0.98 18.56
C SER A 17 -3.70 1.23 18.71
N ASP A 18 -2.95 1.15 17.61
CA ASP A 18 -1.49 1.40 17.60
C ASP A 18 -1.14 2.85 17.94
N LEU A 19 -1.96 3.81 17.49
CA LEU A 19 -1.79 5.23 17.79
C LEU A 19 -2.42 5.68 19.11
N ARG A 20 -3.00 4.76 19.91
CA ARG A 20 -3.69 5.04 21.19
C ARG A 20 -4.85 6.06 21.09
N PHE A 21 -5.53 6.14 19.95
CA PHE A 21 -6.71 6.98 19.77
C PHE A 21 -7.98 6.21 20.15
N ASP A 22 -8.41 6.32 21.42
CA ASP A 22 -9.55 5.56 21.95
C ASP A 22 -10.91 5.87 21.27
N LEU A 23 -11.07 7.05 20.65
CA LEU A 23 -12.30 7.42 19.95
C LEU A 23 -12.55 6.58 18.68
N LEU A 24 -11.49 6.19 17.96
CA LEU A 24 -11.58 5.40 16.73
C LEU A 24 -11.54 3.88 16.98
N ARG A 25 -11.43 3.47 18.26
CA ARG A 25 -11.53 2.07 18.69
C ARG A 25 -12.98 1.56 18.64
N ASN A 26 -13.95 2.46 18.74
CA ASN A 26 -15.38 2.10 18.70
C ASN A 26 -15.82 1.76 17.27
N ARG A 27 -16.39 0.55 17.09
CA ARG A 27 -16.79 0.03 15.76
C ARG A 27 -17.68 0.98 14.98
N TYR A 28 -18.56 1.72 15.66
CA TYR A 28 -19.53 2.60 15.03
C TYR A 28 -18.88 3.89 14.50
N LEU A 29 -17.97 4.47 15.29
CA LEU A 29 -17.21 5.66 14.89
C LEU A 29 -16.21 5.33 13.78
N ALA A 30 -15.51 4.20 13.87
CA ALA A 30 -14.64 3.72 12.79
C ALA A 30 -15.42 3.50 11.48
N THR A 31 -16.61 2.92 11.55
CA THR A 31 -17.46 2.72 10.35
C THR A 31 -17.95 4.06 9.79
N ALA A 32 -18.37 5.00 10.64
CA ALA A 32 -18.82 6.32 10.20
C ALA A 32 -17.70 7.08 9.46
N VAL A 33 -16.47 7.08 10.00
CA VAL A 33 -15.31 7.69 9.33
C VAL A 33 -15.02 7.05 7.97
N VAL A 34 -15.06 5.72 7.91
CA VAL A 34 -14.86 4.98 6.65
C VAL A 34 -15.92 5.34 5.61
N VAL A 35 -17.20 5.35 5.99
CA VAL A 35 -18.30 5.62 5.06
C VAL A 35 -18.31 7.09 4.62
N ILE A 36 -18.08 8.03 5.54
CA ILE A 36 -18.05 9.46 5.24
C ILE A 36 -16.86 9.79 4.32
N SER A 37 -15.67 9.27 4.61
CA SER A 37 -14.50 9.49 3.75
C SER A 37 -14.68 8.88 2.35
N ALA A 38 -15.24 7.67 2.26
CA ALA A 38 -15.57 7.05 0.97
C ALA A 38 -16.63 7.86 0.18
N ALA A 39 -17.66 8.38 0.86
CA ALA A 39 -18.68 9.23 0.24
C ALA A 39 -18.08 10.56 -0.26
N LEU A 40 -17.25 11.22 0.55
CA LEU A 40 -16.56 12.44 0.16
C LEU A 40 -15.68 12.23 -1.07
N LEU A 41 -14.95 11.12 -1.15
CA LEU A 41 -14.12 10.77 -2.31
C LEU A 41 -14.96 10.45 -3.55
N ALA A 42 -16.05 9.68 -3.41
CA ALA A 42 -16.92 9.31 -4.51
C ALA A 42 -17.63 10.52 -5.15
N PHE A 43 -18.03 11.49 -4.32
CA PHE A 43 -18.74 12.70 -4.74
C PHE A 43 -17.86 13.94 -4.87
N ALA A 44 -16.53 13.82 -4.71
CA ALA A 44 -15.59 14.94 -4.77
C ALA A 44 -15.64 15.72 -6.09
N SER A 45 -16.06 15.07 -7.19
CA SER A 45 -16.18 15.67 -8.53
C SER A 45 -17.63 15.90 -8.97
N GLY A 46 -18.59 15.85 -8.04
CA GLY A 46 -20.03 16.03 -8.29
C GLY A 46 -20.85 14.73 -8.30
N ALA A 47 -22.18 14.86 -8.28
CA ALA A 47 -23.13 13.73 -8.23
C ALA A 47 -23.22 12.92 -9.53
N ASP A 48 -22.58 13.37 -10.62
CA ASP A 48 -22.60 12.74 -11.94
C ASP A 48 -21.75 11.45 -12.04
N GLY A 49 -21.20 10.95 -10.94
CA GLY A 49 -20.41 9.71 -10.91
C GLY A 49 -19.02 9.81 -11.55
N LYS A 50 -18.62 10.97 -12.08
CA LYS A 50 -17.28 11.20 -12.65
C LYS A 50 -16.15 11.03 -11.63
N GLY A 51 -16.42 11.33 -10.36
CA GLY A 51 -15.47 11.12 -9.26
C GLY A 51 -15.09 9.64 -9.10
N ALA A 52 -16.07 8.74 -9.22
CA ALA A 52 -15.83 7.29 -9.16
C ALA A 52 -14.97 6.79 -10.32
N LEU A 53 -15.16 7.32 -11.53
CA LEU A 53 -14.35 6.96 -12.70
C LEU A 53 -12.91 7.48 -12.58
N ALA A 54 -12.72 8.67 -12.01
CA ALA A 54 -11.40 9.23 -11.79
C ALA A 54 -10.58 8.49 -10.70
N LEU A 55 -11.24 7.75 -9.81
CA LEU A 55 -10.60 6.89 -8.81
C LEU A 55 -10.13 5.54 -9.39
N TRP A 56 -10.61 5.13 -10.57
CA TRP A 56 -10.28 3.82 -11.16
C TRP A 56 -8.78 3.57 -11.35
N PRO A 57 -7.98 4.52 -11.87
CA PRO A 57 -6.54 4.33 -12.00
C PRO A 57 -5.83 4.22 -10.65
N LEU A 58 -6.38 4.88 -9.60
CA LEU A 58 -5.85 4.79 -8.25
C LEU A 58 -6.08 3.40 -7.65
N PHE A 59 -7.26 2.80 -7.86
CA PHE A 59 -7.52 1.40 -7.48
C PHE A 59 -6.54 0.44 -8.14
N GLY A 60 -6.28 0.63 -9.45
CA GLY A 60 -5.28 -0.13 -10.18
C GLY A 60 -3.88 -0.01 -9.57
N ALA A 61 -3.44 1.21 -9.27
CA ALA A 61 -2.15 1.47 -8.65
C ALA A 61 -2.03 0.81 -7.28
N VAL A 62 -3.00 1.03 -6.37
CA VAL A 62 -2.99 0.44 -5.01
C VAL A 62 -2.94 -1.10 -5.08
N ASN A 63 -3.67 -1.74 -6.00
CA ASN A 63 -3.60 -3.19 -6.15
C ASN A 63 -2.22 -3.69 -6.58
N GLN A 64 -1.57 -2.97 -7.50
CA GLN A 64 -0.20 -3.29 -7.89
C GLN A 64 0.78 -3.13 -6.72
N THR A 65 0.61 -2.09 -5.88
CA THR A 65 1.43 -1.91 -4.68
C THR A 65 1.27 -3.05 -3.68
N LEU A 66 0.04 -3.53 -3.43
CA LEU A 66 -0.21 -4.68 -2.56
C LEU A 66 0.41 -5.96 -3.14
N GLY A 67 0.30 -6.17 -4.46
CA GLY A 67 0.94 -7.29 -5.14
C GLY A 67 2.47 -7.26 -5.02
N ALA A 68 3.08 -6.10 -5.23
CA ALA A 68 4.51 -5.90 -5.06
C ALA A 68 4.94 -6.17 -3.61
N LEU A 69 4.21 -5.63 -2.62
CA LEU A 69 4.46 -5.85 -1.20
C LEU A 69 4.38 -7.33 -0.83
N ALA A 70 3.35 -8.05 -1.29
CA ALA A 70 3.19 -9.47 -1.03
C ALA A 70 4.38 -10.29 -1.59
N LEU A 71 4.81 -10.01 -2.83
CA LEU A 71 5.96 -10.66 -3.44
C LEU A 71 7.27 -10.35 -2.71
N VAL A 72 7.45 -9.12 -2.24
CA VAL A 72 8.59 -8.73 -1.42
C VAL A 72 8.61 -9.48 -0.10
N VAL A 73 7.48 -9.58 0.61
CA VAL A 73 7.37 -10.33 1.87
C VAL A 73 7.70 -11.81 1.65
N VAL A 74 7.18 -12.43 0.59
CA VAL A 74 7.49 -13.83 0.23
C VAL A 74 8.98 -14.00 -0.11
N THR A 75 9.56 -13.07 -0.85
CA THR A 75 11.01 -13.04 -1.16
C THR A 75 11.84 -13.00 0.12
N MET A 76 11.49 -12.14 1.06
CA MET A 76 12.20 -12.02 2.34
C MET A 76 12.02 -13.27 3.22
N PHE A 77 10.82 -13.83 3.26
CA PHE A 77 10.53 -15.07 3.99
C PHE A 77 11.38 -16.23 3.47
N LEU A 78 11.44 -16.43 2.15
CA LEU A 78 12.25 -17.48 1.52
C LEU A 78 13.75 -17.21 1.67
N ARG A 79 14.17 -15.94 1.68
CA ARG A 79 15.56 -15.57 1.94
C ARG A 79 15.99 -15.97 3.35
N ASN A 80 15.13 -15.77 4.35
CA ASN A 80 15.40 -16.18 5.74
C ASN A 80 15.44 -17.69 5.92
N LYS A 81 14.70 -18.45 5.09
CA LYS A 81 14.71 -19.92 5.12
C LYS A 81 16.00 -20.53 4.54
N GLY A 82 16.84 -19.72 3.90
CA GLY A 82 18.10 -20.16 3.27
C GLY A 82 17.91 -20.73 1.86
N GLY A 83 19.00 -20.81 1.10
CA GLY A 83 19.02 -21.30 -0.28
C GLY A 83 18.75 -20.24 -1.35
N TRP A 84 18.52 -20.69 -2.59
CA TRP A 84 18.35 -19.83 -3.79
C TRP A 84 16.87 -19.62 -4.19
N SER A 85 15.93 -20.19 -3.43
CA SER A 85 14.49 -20.13 -3.73
C SER A 85 13.89 -18.72 -3.66
N TRP A 86 14.57 -17.76 -3.02
CA TRP A 86 14.15 -16.34 -2.99
C TRP A 86 14.23 -15.66 -4.37
N ILE A 87 14.99 -16.20 -5.33
CA ILE A 87 15.13 -15.62 -6.67
C ILE A 87 13.81 -15.73 -7.46
N ILE A 88 13.07 -16.82 -7.25
CA ILE A 88 11.80 -17.10 -7.95
C ILE A 88 10.75 -16.02 -7.68
N PRO A 89 10.43 -15.63 -6.43
CA PRO A 89 9.55 -14.49 -6.15
C PRO A 89 10.27 -13.14 -6.25
N GLY A 90 11.60 -13.10 -6.07
CA GLY A 90 12.39 -11.88 -6.07
C GLY A 90 12.41 -11.16 -7.41
N PHE A 91 12.56 -11.90 -8.50
CA PHE A 91 12.55 -11.31 -9.84
C PHE A 91 11.19 -10.67 -10.20
N PRO A 92 10.05 -11.36 -10.04
CA PRO A 92 8.73 -10.74 -10.14
C PRO A 92 8.52 -9.56 -9.18
N ALA A 93 9.03 -9.63 -7.95
CA ALA A 93 8.89 -8.54 -6.97
C ALA A 93 9.55 -7.24 -7.46
N VAL A 94 10.77 -7.33 -7.99
CA VAL A 94 11.50 -6.18 -8.55
C VAL A 94 10.77 -5.64 -9.76
N PHE A 95 10.39 -6.51 -10.71
CA PHE A 95 9.65 -6.10 -11.90
C PHE A 95 8.33 -5.39 -11.53
N MET A 96 7.53 -5.98 -10.64
CA MET A 96 6.28 -5.40 -10.18
C MET A 96 6.49 -4.06 -9.47
N SER A 97 7.53 -3.92 -8.65
CA SER A 97 7.85 -2.66 -7.97
C SER A 97 8.19 -1.54 -8.95
N VAL A 98 8.99 -1.85 -9.99
CA VAL A 98 9.33 -0.90 -11.06
C VAL A 98 8.08 -0.50 -11.85
N MET A 99 7.27 -1.46 -12.28
CA MET A 99 6.04 -1.20 -13.02
C MET A 99 5.05 -0.36 -12.21
N THR A 100 4.95 -0.62 -10.91
CA THR A 100 4.08 0.12 -10.00
C THR A 100 4.54 1.57 -9.83
N LEU A 101 5.84 1.81 -9.64
CA LEU A 101 6.40 3.16 -9.55
C LEU A 101 6.21 3.91 -10.87
N TRP A 102 6.48 3.26 -12.00
CA TRP A 102 6.26 3.84 -13.33
C TRP A 102 4.80 4.25 -13.54
N ALA A 103 3.85 3.33 -13.28
CA ALA A 103 2.43 3.60 -13.43
C ALA A 103 1.96 4.73 -12.49
N SER A 104 2.44 4.76 -11.25
CA SER A 104 2.06 5.79 -10.27
C SER A 104 2.57 7.18 -10.66
N ILE A 105 3.76 7.27 -11.28
CA ILE A 105 4.29 8.52 -11.84
C ILE A 105 3.44 8.97 -13.05
N MET A 106 3.07 8.07 -13.96
CA MET A 106 2.18 8.43 -15.08
C MET A 106 0.79 8.92 -14.59
N ASN A 107 0.24 8.27 -13.57
CA ASN A 107 -0.99 8.71 -12.92
C ASN A 107 -0.83 10.11 -12.31
N GLN A 108 0.33 10.41 -11.71
CA GLN A 108 0.59 11.73 -11.11
C GLN A 108 0.51 12.87 -12.13
N PHE A 109 1.09 12.68 -13.32
CA PHE A 109 0.98 13.66 -14.41
C PHE A 109 -0.47 13.81 -14.90
N SER A 110 -1.21 12.71 -14.98
CA SER A 110 -2.63 12.74 -15.39
C SER A 110 -3.53 13.45 -14.37
N PHE A 111 -3.29 13.24 -13.08
CA PHE A 111 -4.11 13.81 -12.00
C PHE A 111 -3.84 15.29 -11.73
N THR A 112 -2.63 15.77 -12.03
CA THR A 112 -2.27 17.20 -11.92
C THR A 112 -3.21 18.08 -12.75
N SER A 113 -3.71 17.58 -13.87
CA SER A 113 -4.65 18.29 -14.75
C SER A 113 -6.12 18.08 -14.40
N GLN A 114 -6.46 17.15 -13.50
CA GLN A 114 -7.85 16.76 -13.21
C GLN A 114 -8.37 17.28 -11.88
N SER A 115 -7.67 17.00 -10.76
CA SER A 115 -8.09 17.46 -9.44
C SER A 115 -6.98 17.40 -8.41
N LEU A 116 -6.92 18.43 -7.54
CA LEU A 116 -5.97 18.52 -6.43
C LEU A 116 -6.12 17.33 -5.45
N LEU A 117 -7.34 16.85 -5.22
CA LEU A 117 -7.62 15.75 -4.28
C LEU A 117 -6.97 14.43 -4.72
N LEU A 118 -7.18 14.02 -5.99
CA LEU A 118 -6.58 12.81 -6.53
C LEU A 118 -5.05 12.89 -6.54
N GLN A 119 -4.51 14.08 -6.82
CA GLN A 119 -3.09 14.35 -6.79
C GLN A 119 -2.49 14.11 -5.40
N VAL A 120 -3.09 14.65 -4.34
CA VAL A 120 -2.60 14.47 -2.95
C VAL A 120 -2.65 13.00 -2.52
N ILE A 121 -3.71 12.28 -2.88
CA ILE A 121 -3.85 10.86 -2.53
C ILE A 121 -2.80 10.03 -3.28
N ASN A 122 -2.61 10.26 -4.58
CA ASN A 122 -1.63 9.51 -5.37
C ASN A 122 -0.18 9.79 -4.90
N VAL A 123 0.15 11.04 -4.54
CA VAL A 123 1.46 11.37 -3.92
C VAL A 123 1.65 10.58 -2.64
N SER A 124 0.63 10.50 -1.78
CA SER A 124 0.70 9.74 -0.53
C SER A 124 0.98 8.26 -0.80
N VAL A 125 0.34 7.66 -1.82
CA VAL A 125 0.61 6.28 -2.26
C VAL A 125 2.05 6.13 -2.75
N VAL A 126 2.55 7.04 -3.60
CA VAL A 126 3.92 7.00 -4.11
C VAL A 126 4.95 7.05 -2.96
N LEU A 127 4.74 7.92 -1.97
CA LEU A 127 5.61 8.00 -0.80
C LEU A 127 5.65 6.70 0.00
N ILE A 128 4.49 6.07 0.21
CA ILE A 128 4.40 4.76 0.90
C ILE A 128 5.13 3.68 0.09
N VAL A 129 4.99 3.65 -1.23
CA VAL A 129 5.66 2.66 -2.08
C VAL A 129 7.17 2.83 -2.04
N LEU A 130 7.67 4.07 -2.16
CA LEU A 130 9.10 4.37 -2.06
C LEU A 130 9.65 3.94 -0.70
N TRP A 131 8.93 4.25 0.38
CA TRP A 131 9.29 3.81 1.73
C TRP A 131 9.40 2.29 1.82
N ILE A 132 8.38 1.56 1.35
CA ILE A 132 8.37 0.09 1.35
C ILE A 132 9.56 -0.47 0.56
N VAL A 133 9.83 0.04 -0.64
CA VAL A 133 10.94 -0.44 -1.48
C VAL A 133 12.28 -0.22 -0.78
N ILE A 134 12.49 0.96 -0.19
CA ILE A 134 13.71 1.28 0.55
C ILE A 134 13.89 0.32 1.75
N GLU A 135 12.86 0.19 2.60
CA GLU A 135 12.87 -0.72 3.76
C GLU A 135 13.17 -2.18 3.35
N SER A 136 12.57 -2.61 2.26
CA SER A 136 12.72 -3.98 1.74
C SER A 136 14.14 -4.24 1.27
N ILE A 137 14.75 -3.28 0.58
CA ILE A 137 16.15 -3.35 0.14
C ILE A 137 17.08 -3.36 1.35
N PHE A 138 16.90 -2.46 2.32
CA PHE A 138 17.71 -2.42 3.54
C PHE A 138 17.67 -3.74 4.31
N LYS A 139 16.47 -4.27 4.56
CA LYS A 139 16.35 -5.56 5.25
C LYS A 139 16.95 -6.70 4.44
N PHE A 140 16.80 -6.70 3.11
CA PHE A 140 17.40 -7.73 2.26
C PHE A 140 18.94 -7.79 2.38
N PHE A 141 19.61 -6.63 2.49
CA PHE A 141 21.05 -6.57 2.74
C PHE A 141 21.43 -6.95 4.18
N ASN A 142 20.63 -6.56 5.17
CA ASN A 142 20.91 -6.84 6.58
C ASN A 142 20.70 -8.31 6.98
N VAL A 143 19.86 -9.09 6.28
CA VAL A 143 19.71 -10.54 6.51
C VAL A 143 21.04 -11.28 6.39
N LYS A 144 21.98 -10.78 5.57
CA LYS A 144 23.31 -11.38 5.38
C LYS A 144 24.19 -11.30 6.64
N GLN A 145 24.00 -10.29 7.51
CA GLN A 145 24.78 -10.10 8.73
C GLN A 145 24.36 -11.05 9.86
N ASN A 146 23.06 -11.30 10.02
CA ASN A 146 22.54 -12.16 11.09
C ASN A 146 22.87 -13.65 10.87
N ALA A 147 22.88 -14.11 9.61
CA ALA A 147 23.28 -15.49 9.30
C ALA A 147 24.75 -15.78 9.64
N GLN A 148 25.64 -14.79 9.48
CA GLN A 148 27.07 -14.91 9.81
C GLN A 148 27.37 -14.80 11.32
N GLN A 149 26.42 -14.29 12.11
CA GLN A 149 26.53 -14.21 13.58
C GLN A 149 26.16 -15.54 14.26
N LEU A 150 25.23 -16.30 13.69
CA LEU A 150 24.82 -17.61 14.21
C LEU A 150 25.81 -18.74 13.91
N GLU A 151 26.65 -18.59 12.88
CA GLU A 151 27.72 -19.55 12.56
C GLU A 151 28.98 -19.36 13.45
N LYS A 152 29.02 -18.28 14.24
CA LYS A 152 30.15 -17.93 15.13
C LYS A 152 29.90 -18.23 16.62
N VAL A 153 28.76 -18.84 16.96
CA VAL A 153 28.39 -19.29 18.31
C VAL A 153 28.33 -20.81 18.31
#